data_AF-X1DB83-F1
#
_entry.id   AF-X1DB83-F1
#
_cell.length_a   1.000
_cell.length_b   1.000
_cell.length_c   1.000
_cell.angle_alpha   90.00
_cell.angle_beta   90.00
_cell.angle_gamma   90.00
#
_symmetry.space_group_name_H-M   'P 1'
#
loop_
_entity.id
_entity.type
_entity.pdbx_description
1 polymer ?
#
loop_
_entity_poly.entity_id
_entity_poly.type
_entity_poly.pdbx_seq_one_letter_code
_entity_poly.pdbx_strand_id
1 'polypeptide(L)' 'PIKKGRSKSTISSNIRECVLSYKNKGTIGNTTPKSLKHAMKICSGIAYKSARKSKGKSVVSEALHGGK' A
#
# COMPACT_ATOMS: atom_id res chain seq x y z
N PRO A 1 4.18 2.96 -10.81
CA PRO A 1 4.46 3.91 -9.71
C PRO A 1 3.19 4.06 -8.85
N ILE A 2 3.29 4.02 -7.51
CA ILE A 2 2.10 4.04 -6.65
C ILE A 2 1.40 5.40 -6.83
N LYS A 3 0.21 5.37 -7.43
CA LYS A 3 -0.57 6.57 -7.71
C LYS A 3 -1.03 7.19 -6.38
N LYS A 4 -0.79 8.50 -6.24
CA LYS A 4 -1.26 9.32 -5.11
C LYS A 4 -2.74 9.63 -5.33
N GLY A 5 -3.60 9.18 -4.43
CA GLY A 5 -5.05 9.37 -4.55
C GLY A 5 -5.82 8.37 -3.69
N ARG A 6 -7.00 8.79 -3.22
CA ARG A 6 -7.83 8.01 -2.28
C ARG A 6 -9.02 7.32 -2.96
N SER A 7 -9.20 7.55 -4.25
CA SER A 7 -10.30 6.97 -4.99
C SER A 7 -10.16 5.45 -5.01
N LYS A 8 -11.29 4.74 -4.95
CA LYS A 8 -11.35 3.28 -5.07
C LYS A 8 -10.58 2.78 -6.31
N SER A 9 -10.67 3.55 -7.40
CA SER A 9 -9.91 3.30 -8.64
C SER A 9 -8.39 3.35 -8.43
N THR A 10 -7.88 4.36 -7.71
CA THR A 10 -6.45 4.51 -7.41
C THR A 10 -5.93 3.35 -6.55
N ILE A 11 -6.66 2.99 -5.50
CA ILE A 11 -6.31 1.88 -4.62
C ILE A 11 -6.32 0.56 -5.41
N SER A 12 -7.35 0.35 -6.23
CA SER A 12 -7.48 -0.83 -7.08
C SER A 12 -6.34 -0.94 -8.11
N SER A 13 -5.98 0.16 -8.79
CA SER A 13 -4.81 0.21 -9.68
C SER A 13 -3.51 -0.11 -8.94
N ASN A 14 -3.29 0.45 -7.75
CA ASN A 14 -2.10 0.19 -6.96
C ASN A 14 -1.99 -1.30 -6.54
N ILE A 15 -3.11 -1.92 -6.18
CA ILE A 15 -3.17 -3.36 -5.87
C ILE A 15 -2.87 -4.18 -7.14
N ARG A 16 -3.50 -3.85 -8.27
CA ARG A 16 -3.28 -4.54 -9.56
C ARG A 16 -1.83 -4.49 -10.00
N GLU A 17 -1.21 -3.30 -10.01
CA GLU A 17 0.21 -3.15 -10.37
C GLU A 17 1.12 -3.97 -9.45
N CYS A 18 0.84 -3.97 -8.14
CA CYS A 18 1.63 -4.71 -7.16
C CYS A 18 1.53 -6.23 -7.37
N VAL A 19 0.34 -6.77 -7.65
CA VAL A 19 0.15 -8.21 -7.95
C VAL A 19 0.75 -8.58 -9.30
N LEU A 20 0.64 -7.73 -10.32
CA LEU A 20 1.29 -7.93 -11.61
C LEU A 20 2.82 -7.98 -11.47
N SER A 21 3.38 -7.06 -10.67
CA SER A 21 4.82 -7.05 -10.39
C SER A 21 5.26 -8.33 -9.67
N TYR A 22 4.47 -8.82 -8.70
CA TYR A 22 4.70 -10.13 -8.07
C TYR A 22 4.66 -11.28 -9.07
N LYS A 23 3.70 -11.30 -10.01
CA LYS A 23 3.64 -12.35 -11.04
C LYS A 23 4.87 -12.37 -11.95
N ASN A 24 5.48 -11.22 -12.20
CA ASN A 24 6.66 -11.11 -13.05
C ASN A 24 7.97 -11.34 -12.29
N LYS A 25 8.13 -10.77 -11.09
CA LYS A 25 9.37 -10.83 -10.29
C LYS A 25 9.39 -11.95 -9.25
N GLY A 26 8.25 -12.53 -8.90
CA GLY A 26 8.09 -13.46 -7.79
C GLY A 26 8.19 -12.83 -6.39
N THR A 27 8.45 -11.51 -6.29
CA THR A 27 8.72 -10.82 -5.03
C THR A 27 7.96 -9.49 -4.94
N ILE A 28 7.66 -9.07 -3.70
CA ILE A 28 7.02 -7.78 -3.40
C ILE A 28 7.94 -7.03 -2.44
N GLY A 29 8.68 -6.06 -2.96
CA GLY A 29 9.70 -5.35 -2.18
C GLY A 29 10.76 -6.31 -1.68
N ASN A 30 10.84 -6.49 -0.35
CA ASN A 30 11.79 -7.37 0.31
C ASN A 30 11.14 -8.66 0.86
N THR A 31 9.88 -8.91 0.52
CA THR A 31 9.14 -10.10 0.95
C THR A 31 8.83 -10.97 -0.26
N THR A 32 8.99 -12.28 -0.09
CA THR A 32 8.57 -13.30 -1.06
C THR A 32 7.29 -13.95 -0.56
N PRO A 33 6.11 -13.57 -1.09
CA PRO A 33 4.85 -14.17 -0.68
C PRO A 33 4.81 -15.65 -1.04
N LYS A 34 4.48 -16.48 -0.05
CA LYS A 34 4.32 -17.94 -0.24
C LYS A 34 3.14 -18.30 -1.16
N SER A 35 2.20 -17.38 -1.36
CA SER A 35 1.01 -17.61 -2.19
C SER A 35 0.41 -16.30 -2.69
N LEU A 36 -0.37 -16.38 -3.76
CA LEU A 36 -1.10 -15.26 -4.37
C LEU A 36 -1.99 -14.51 -3.35
N LYS A 37 -2.65 -15.25 -2.44
CA LYS A 37 -3.45 -14.66 -1.35
C LYS A 37 -2.61 -13.82 -0.38
N HIS A 38 -1.38 -14.28 -0.08
CA HIS A 38 -0.46 -13.55 0.78
C HIS A 38 0.07 -12.30 0.07
N ALA A 39 0.40 -12.41 -1.21
CA ALA A 39 0.79 -11.29 -2.07
C ALA A 39 -0.29 -10.20 -2.07
N MET A 40 -1.55 -10.60 -2.24
CA MET A 40 -2.69 -9.69 -2.25
C MET A 40 -2.84 -8.93 -0.93
N LYS A 41 -2.69 -9.62 0.21
CA LYS A 41 -2.77 -9.00 1.54
C LYS A 41 -1.70 -7.91 1.75
N ILE A 42 -0.48 -8.18 1.32
CA ILE A 42 0.64 -7.22 1.38
C ILE A 42 0.36 -6.02 0.46
N CYS A 43 -0.03 -6.28 -0.80
CA CYS A 43 -0.34 -5.24 -1.78
C CYS A 43 -1.49 -4.33 -1.33
N SER A 44 -2.57 -4.90 -0.79
CA SER A 44 -3.66 -4.14 -0.18
C SER A 44 -3.16 -3.25 0.95
N GLY A 45 -2.35 -3.78 1.87
CA GLY A 45 -1.76 -3.01 2.95
C GLY A 45 -0.93 -1.82 2.46
N ILE A 46 -0.09 -2.02 1.44
CA ILE A 46 0.73 -0.95 0.83
C ILE A 46 -0.14 0.11 0.14
N ALA A 47 -1.18 -0.33 -0.58
CA ALA A 47 -2.10 0.56 -1.28
C ALA A 47 -2.90 1.42 -0.30
N TYR A 48 -3.46 0.83 0.75
CA TYR A 48 -4.17 1.56 1.81
C TYR A 48 -3.24 2.46 2.62
N LYS A 49 -2.01 2.01 2.93
CA LYS A 49 -1.01 2.83 3.62
C LYS A 49 -0.62 4.05 2.78
N SER A 50 -0.47 3.87 1.48
CA SER A 50 -0.19 4.96 0.54
C SER A 50 -1.36 5.94 0.42
N ALA A 51 -2.59 5.42 0.34
CA ALA A 51 -3.81 6.25 0.35
C ALA A 51 -3.97 7.03 1.67
N ARG A 52 -3.63 6.41 2.81
CA ARG A 52 -3.68 7.03 4.14
C ARG A 52 -2.59 8.08 4.33
N LYS A 53 -1.37 7.86 3.84
CA LYS A 53 -0.29 8.89 3.82
C LYS A 53 -0.62 10.10 2.95
N SER A 54 -1.56 9.97 2.01
CA SER A 54 -2.08 11.11 1.25
C SER A 54 -3.00 12.01 2.08
N LYS A 55 -3.33 11.67 3.34
CA LYS A 55 -3.65 12.68 4.35
C LYS A 55 -2.34 13.37 4.69
N GLY A 56 -2.03 14.47 3.99
CA GLY A 56 -1.04 15.41 4.50
C GLY A 56 -1.36 15.69 5.98
N LYS A 57 -0.34 15.57 6.83
CA LYS A 57 -0.31 16.00 8.24
C LYS A 57 -1.71 16.20 8.84
N SER A 58 -2.46 15.11 9.01
CA SER A 58 -3.73 15.22 9.71
C SER A 58 -3.36 15.43 11.17
N VAL A 59 -3.73 16.57 11.75
CA VAL A 59 -3.54 16.97 13.16
C VAL A 59 -3.72 15.82 14.18
N VAL A 60 -4.51 14.80 13.83
CA VAL A 60 -4.74 13.56 14.59
C VAL A 60 -3.48 12.66 14.69
N SER A 61 -2.61 12.63 13.69
CA SER A 61 -1.37 11.83 13.70
C SER A 61 -0.27 12.47 14.54
N GLU A 62 -0.30 13.80 14.70
CA GLU A 62 0.61 14.56 15.58
C GLU A 62 0.19 14.37 17.05
N ALA A 63 -1.11 14.40 17.34
CA ALA A 63 -1.66 14.13 18.67
C ALA A 63 -1.37 12.71 19.21
N LEU A 64 -1.16 11.72 18.33
CA LEU A 64 -0.89 10.33 18.73
C LEU A 64 0.61 10.00 18.85
N HIS A 65 1.53 10.85 18.38
CA HIS A 65 2.97 10.59 18.43
C HIS A 65 3.81 11.76 18.99
N GLY A 66 3.21 12.91 19.33
CA GLY A 66 3.86 14.07 19.94
C GLY A 66 3.97 13.99 21.46
N GLY A 67 4.19 12.79 22.01
CA GLY A 67 4.49 12.59 23.43
C GLY A 67 5.97 12.31 23.63
N LYS A 68 6.78 13.37 23.65
CA LYS A 68 8.04 13.43 24.41
C LYS A 68 8.24 14.86 24.89
#